data_AF-A0A1V2H1U9-F1
#
_entry.id   AF-A0A1V2H1U9-F1
#
_cell.length_a   1.000
_cell.length_b   1.000
_cell.length_c   1.000
_cell.angle_alpha   90.00
_cell.angle_beta   90.00
_cell.angle_gamma   90.00
#
_symmetry.space_group_name_H-M   'P 1'
#
loop_
_entity.id
_entity.type
_entity.pdbx_description
1 polymer ?
#
loop_
_entity_poly.entity_id
_entity_poly.type
_entity_poly.pdbx_seq_one_letter_code
_entity_poly.pdbx_strand_id
1 'polypeptide(L)' 'MSAMIPDLRLRVINPDDKGWVIYEYRGATIRSQGVHNRLLMDGHPMHQRFGGHVDLLQSWVDAWIDHQRLPPPLVWPPRK' A
#
# COMPACT_ATOMS: atom_id res chain seq x y z
N MET A 1 16.84 -18.94 -3.29
CA MET A 1 16.77 -17.70 -4.09
C MET A 1 16.04 -16.66 -3.25
N SER A 2 16.76 -15.85 -2.46
CA SER A 2 16.16 -14.75 -1.70
C SER A 2 15.88 -13.60 -2.67
N ALA A 3 14.62 -13.23 -2.82
CA ALA A 3 14.25 -12.02 -3.53
C ALA A 3 14.82 -10.82 -2.78
N MET A 4 15.73 -10.10 -3.44
CA MET A 4 16.24 -8.80 -3.01
C MET A 4 15.05 -7.83 -3.04
N ILE A 5 14.53 -7.42 -1.88
CA ILE A 5 13.47 -6.40 -1.78
C ILE A 5 14.19 -5.05 -1.76
N PRO A 6 14.18 -4.25 -2.84
CA PRO A 6 14.91 -3.00 -2.91
C PRO A 6 14.03 -1.88 -2.33
N ASP A 7 13.68 -1.97 -1.04
CA ASP A 7 13.35 -0.79 -0.25
C ASP A 7 13.45 -1.15 1.25
N LEU A 8 14.44 -0.59 1.93
CA LEU A 8 14.69 -0.78 3.37
C LEU A 8 13.55 -0.25 4.27
N ARG A 9 12.51 0.35 3.67
CA ARG A 9 11.37 0.92 4.40
C ARG A 9 10.19 -0.04 4.59
N LEU A 10 10.16 -1.15 3.85
CA LEU A 10 9.10 -2.15 3.98
C LEU A 10 9.49 -3.23 4.99
N ARG A 11 8.79 -3.26 6.12
CA ARG A 11 8.93 -4.38 7.06
C ARG A 11 7.98 -5.50 6.65
N VAL A 12 8.54 -6.67 6.31
CA VAL A 12 7.75 -7.88 6.06
C VAL A 12 7.41 -8.54 7.39
N ILE A 13 6.13 -8.80 7.65
CA ILE A 13 5.64 -9.31 8.95
C ILE A 13 5.30 -10.80 8.94
N ASN A 14 5.60 -11.50 7.83
CA ASN A 14 5.19 -12.86 7.45
C ASN A 14 3.85 -12.93 6.70
N PRO A 15 3.67 -14.00 5.89
CA PRO A 15 2.37 -14.32 5.33
C PRO A 15 1.36 -14.67 6.45
N ASP A 16 0.13 -14.19 6.34
CA ASP A 16 -0.96 -14.70 7.19
C ASP A 16 -1.32 -16.15 6.81
N ASP A 17 -2.13 -16.82 7.64
CA ASP A 17 -2.62 -18.20 7.39
C ASP A 17 -3.37 -18.36 6.04
N LYS A 18 -3.68 -17.25 5.37
CA LYS A 18 -4.39 -17.19 4.09
C LYS A 18 -3.46 -16.89 2.91
N GLY A 19 -2.15 -16.83 3.14
CA GLY A 19 -1.13 -16.63 2.11
C GLY A 19 -0.94 -15.17 1.68
N TRP A 20 -1.37 -14.19 2.49
CA TRP A 20 -1.11 -12.76 2.25
C TRP A 20 0.20 -12.35 2.86
N VAL A 21 1.15 -11.87 2.06
CA VAL A 21 2.34 -11.19 2.56
C VAL A 21 1.93 -9.82 3.10
N ILE A 22 2.24 -9.57 4.37
CA ILE A 22 1.95 -8.30 5.04
C ILE A 22 3.22 -7.44 5.06
N TYR A 23 3.08 -6.20 4.57
CA TYR A 23 4.10 -5.18 4.64
C TYR A 23 3.63 -4.02 5.53
N GLU A 24 4.50 -3.51 6.38
CA GLU A 24 4.30 -2.22 7.05
C GLU A 24 5.15 -1.13 6.40
N TYR A 25 4.53 0.02 6.15
CA TYR A 25 5.16 1.19 5.54
C TYR A 25 4.58 2.49 6.11
N ARG A 26 5.41 3.28 6.79
CA ARG A 26 5.04 4.61 7.37
C ARG A 26 3.71 4.64 8.15
N GLY A 27 3.41 3.58 8.92
CA GLY A 27 2.17 3.46 9.69
C GLY A 27 0.96 2.94 8.89
N ALA A 28 1.13 2.66 7.61
CA ALA A 28 0.19 1.90 6.80
C ALA A 28 0.56 0.42 6.76
N THR A 29 -0.44 -0.44 6.60
CA THR A 29 -0.28 -1.88 6.33
C THR A 29 -0.71 -2.18 4.90
N ILE A 30 0.15 -2.84 4.13
CA ILE A 30 -0.14 -3.31 2.78
C ILE A 30 -0.21 -4.84 2.82
N ARG A 31 -1.34 -5.40 2.42
CA ARG A 31 -1.52 -6.85 2.25
C ARG A 31 -1.39 -7.20 0.78
N SER A 32 -0.48 -8.11 0.44
CA SER A 32 -0.25 -8.59 -0.93
C SER A 32 -0.46 -10.09 -1.04
N GLN A 33 -1.18 -10.51 -2.07
CA GLN A 33 -1.33 -11.90 -2.47
C GLN A 33 -1.31 -11.97 -4.01
N GLY A 34 -0.13 -12.23 -4.58
CA GLY A 34 0.07 -12.23 -6.03
C GLY A 34 -0.24 -10.86 -6.65
N VAL A 35 -1.29 -10.80 -7.47
CA VAL A 35 -1.76 -9.55 -8.10
C VAL A 35 -2.74 -8.75 -7.25
N HIS A 36 -3.21 -9.32 -6.14
CA HIS A 36 -4.14 -8.65 -5.25
C HIS A 36 -3.37 -7.93 -4.15
N ASN A 37 -3.44 -6.59 -4.15
CA ASN A 37 -2.81 -5.76 -3.15
C ASN A 37 -3.87 -4.87 -2.49
N ARG A 38 -3.84 -4.77 -1.16
CA ARG A 38 -4.80 -4.01 -0.37
C ARG A 38 -4.08 -3.09 0.59
N LEU A 39 -4.48 -1.82 0.62
CA LEU A 39 -3.98 -0.82 1.56
C LEU A 39 -4.89 -0.76 2.80
N LEU A 40 -4.29 -0.80 3.98
CA LEU A 40 -4.92 -0.58 5.28
C LEU A 40 -4.22 0.60 5.94
N MET A 41 -4.86 1.75 5.89
CA MET A 41 -4.36 2.98 6.50
C MET A 41 -5.54 3.83 6.93
N ASP A 42 -5.74 4.01 8.24
CA ASP A 42 -6.89 4.77 8.74
C ASP A 42 -6.82 6.23 8.27
N GLY A 43 -7.97 6.77 7.87
CA GLY A 43 -8.07 8.12 7.30
C GLY A 43 -7.65 8.25 5.83
N HIS A 44 -7.04 7.22 5.22
CA HIS A 44 -6.71 7.25 3.79
C HIS A 44 -7.96 6.96 2.92
N PRO A 45 -8.23 7.72 1.83
CA PRO A 45 -9.41 7.49 0.97
C PRO A 45 -9.49 6.09 0.35
N MET A 46 -8.32 5.46 0.14
CA MET A 46 -8.18 4.10 -0.39
C MET A 46 -8.07 3.02 0.69
N HIS A 47 -8.40 3.33 1.96
CA HIS A 47 -8.44 2.34 3.03
C HIS A 47 -9.32 1.13 2.65
N GLN A 48 -8.80 -0.09 2.88
CA GLN A 48 -9.40 -1.39 2.54
C GLN A 48 -9.67 -1.64 1.05
N ARG A 49 -9.28 -0.72 0.15
CA ARG A 49 -9.45 -0.91 -1.29
C ARG A 49 -8.31 -1.72 -1.87
N PHE A 50 -8.65 -2.50 -2.90
CA PHE A 50 -7.65 -3.17 -3.72
C PHE A 50 -7.07 -2.20 -4.74
N GLY A 51 -5.77 -2.26 -4.97
CA GLY A 51 -5.13 -1.39 -5.95
C GLY A 51 -3.68 -1.71 -6.22
N GLY A 52 -3.31 -1.65 -7.50
CA GLY A 52 -1.92 -1.61 -7.97
C GLY A 52 -1.00 -2.73 -7.50
N HIS A 53 0.29 -2.48 -7.67
CA HIS A 53 1.37 -3.23 -7.05
C HIS A 53 1.78 -2.56 -5.72
N VAL A 54 2.54 -3.26 -4.88
CA VAL A 54 2.98 -2.76 -3.55
C VAL A 54 3.68 -1.38 -3.66
N ASP A 55 4.50 -1.16 -4.68
CA ASP A 55 5.20 0.12 -4.92
C ASP A 55 4.24 1.28 -5.22
N LEU A 56 3.14 1.00 -5.93
CA LEU A 56 2.11 1.99 -6.17
C LEU A 56 1.41 2.35 -4.85
N LEU A 57 1.10 1.36 -4.01
CA LEU A 57 0.50 1.60 -2.70
C LEU A 57 1.43 2.38 -1.77
N GLN A 58 2.74 2.16 -1.83
CA GLN A 58 3.72 2.98 -1.12
C GLN A 58 3.67 4.44 -1.58
N SER A 59 3.61 4.66 -2.90
CA SER A 59 3.50 6.00 -3.47
C SER A 59 2.20 6.70 -3.04
N TRP A 60 1.11 5.95 -2.81
CA TRP A 60 -0.14 6.49 -2.27
C TRP A 60 0.02 6.91 -0.81
N VAL A 61 0.66 6.06 0.00
CA VAL A 61 0.96 6.36 1.39
C VAL A 61 1.84 7.61 1.51
N ASP A 62 2.89 7.73 0.69
CA ASP A 62 3.76 8.91 0.68
C ASP A 62 2.99 10.18 0.29
N ALA A 63 2.26 10.16 -0.83
CA ALA A 63 1.47 11.32 -1.27
C ALA A 63 0.41 11.73 -0.23
N TRP A 64 -0.15 10.76 0.50
CA TRP A 64 -1.14 11.03 1.53
C TRP A 64 -0.51 11.60 2.80
N ILE A 65 0.56 10.98 3.31
CA ILE A 65 1.23 11.46 4.54
C ILE A 65 1.85 12.84 4.30
N ASP A 66 2.54 13.02 3.17
CA ASP A 66 3.33 14.23 2.94
C ASP A 66 2.47 15.39 2.40
N HIS A 67 1.40 15.09 1.65
CA HIS A 67 0.63 16.12 0.94
C HIS A 67 -0.89 16.02 1.14
N GLN A 68 -1.41 15.02 1.86
CA GLN A 68 -2.85 14.74 1.99
C GLN A 68 -3.53 14.66 0.61
N ARG A 69 -2.84 14.04 -0.36
CA ARG A 69 -3.30 13.88 -1.74
C ARG A 69 -3.20 12.43 -2.17
N LEU A 70 -4.07 12.06 -3.09
CA LEU A 70 -3.92 10.82 -3.84
C LEU A 70 -3.08 11.09 -5.10
N PRO A 71 -2.21 10.16 -5.50
CA PRO A 71 -1.42 10.33 -6.71
C PRO A 71 -2.28 10.13 -7.97
N PRO A 72 -1.93 10.80 -9.08
CA PRO A 72 -2.61 10.58 -10.36
C PRO A 72 -2.57 9.10 -10.77
N PRO A 73 -3.63 8.54 -11.38
CA PRO A 73 -4.87 9.19 -11.84
C PRO A 73 -6.00 9.24 -10.78
N LEU A 74 -5.73 8.81 -9.54
CA LEU A 74 -6.73 8.77 -8.48
C LEU A 74 -6.91 10.17 -7.91
N VAL A 75 -7.60 11.06 -8.60
CA VAL A 75 -7.84 12.43 -8.11
C VAL A 75 -8.96 12.40 -7.06
N TRP A 76 -8.72 13.00 -5.88
CA TRP A 76 -9.74 13.24 -4.85
C TRP A 76 -9.94 14.76 -4.64
N PRO A 77 -11.17 15.26 -4.45
CA PRO A 77 -12.45 14.54 -4.52
C PRO A 77 -12.75 14.07 -5.96
N PRO A 78 -13.60 13.05 -6.14
CA PRO A 78 -14.05 12.67 -7.47
C PRO A 78 -14.64 13.92 -8.15
N ARG A 79 -14.20 14.22 -9.38
CA ARG A 79 -14.83 15.30 -10.15
C ARG A 79 -16.33 14.98 -10.24
N LYS A 80 -17.16 15.92 -9.76
CA LYS A 80 -18.63 15.87 -9.92
C LYS A 80 -19.00 15.90 -11.40
#